data_AF-A0A3E0N4H8-F1
#
_entry.id   AF-A0A3E0N4H8-F1
#
_cell.length_a   1.000
_cell.length_b   1.000
_cell.length_c   1.000
_cell.angle_alpha   90.00
_cell.angle_beta   90.00
_cell.angle_gamma   90.00
#
_symmetry.space_group_name_H-M   'P 1'
#
loop_
_entity.id
_entity.type
_entity.pdbx_description
1 polymer ?
#
loop_
_entity_poly.entity_id
_entity_poly.type
_entity_poly.pdbx_seq_one_letter_code
_entity_poly.pdbx_strand_id
1 'polypeptide(L)'
;MTIWSANDESHADLLKALGQPLDLSDLDAETTLGEGIDQIASRLDIPIFLAYDDLKELEVRTDTPIGLPTGEHAKLTGQQVLTRLVNQIDDDMAWTIDHEAIVITTGISDFVRRARVVKIYDVVDLAATCLRPDGAYHFELDVLAETIMTLIEPVSWEVAGGPARITAVEFSGIRSFVIATTPTNHERIAALLAQLRQMQHRNIPLARCVTSDNQDGAPSLRPAEVEAADADDQSAGPSPDADVANRADPAARRSAPPSPLSAKPKAVLGEDSLDAVLRRRLQRRIRDEHFDDKETLAGFAKAMTKLLGFSVLIDGSLTEELGLAPESPVPTHFRGEMSAAAVIYHVLRETDPELGWMFHNGVITITTRETTEATEHLVTHLYDVVNLGATCQFANGVLAIDYEPLIDVILVTLERDAWEQAGGSSRLDSLVTGHLRVLVVQAKPGMQPQVERLLTGLRSMRHPSLVYPLCAE
;
A
#
# COMPACT_ATOMS: atom_id res chain seq x y z
N MET A 1 -8.93 -12.95 -0.08
CA MET A 1 -8.61 -13.10 1.33
C MET A 1 -8.33 -11.72 1.86
N THR A 2 -9.09 -11.27 2.85
CA THR A 2 -8.83 -9.94 3.41
C THR A 2 -7.93 -10.13 4.60
N ILE A 3 -6.72 -9.64 4.47
CA ILE A 3 -5.95 -9.21 5.64
C ILE A 3 -6.70 -7.96 6.14
N TRP A 4 -7.72 -8.18 6.97
CA TRP A 4 -8.66 -7.13 7.39
C TRP A 4 -7.93 -6.12 8.27
N SER A 5 -8.06 -4.83 7.94
CA SER A 5 -7.38 -3.70 8.57
C SER A 5 -7.85 -3.35 10.00
N ALA A 6 -8.18 -4.35 10.82
CA ALA A 6 -8.14 -4.19 12.28
C ALA A 6 -6.73 -3.81 12.77
N ASN A 7 -5.73 -3.90 11.89
CA ASN A 7 -4.35 -3.52 12.13
C ASN A 7 -4.16 -2.08 12.60
N ASP A 8 -4.95 -1.05 12.26
CA ASP A 8 -4.50 0.32 12.61
C ASP A 8 -4.54 0.61 14.13
N GLU A 9 -5.56 0.15 14.86
CA GLU A 9 -5.60 0.30 16.33
C GLU A 9 -4.59 -0.65 17.00
N SER A 10 -4.58 -1.93 16.63
CA SER A 10 -3.63 -2.91 17.17
C SER A 10 -2.17 -2.52 16.87
N HIS A 11 -1.88 -1.97 15.69
CA HIS A 11 -0.56 -1.47 15.32
C HIS A 11 -0.18 -0.24 16.16
N ALA A 12 -1.09 0.70 16.35
CA ALA A 12 -0.84 1.86 17.21
C ALA A 12 -0.59 1.43 18.67
N ASP A 13 -1.33 0.45 19.18
CA ASP A 13 -1.15 -0.11 20.51
C ASP A 13 0.19 -0.85 20.66
N LEU A 14 0.58 -1.64 19.65
CA LEU A 14 1.89 -2.29 19.60
C LEU A 14 3.03 -1.28 19.57
N LEU A 15 2.96 -0.24 18.73
CA LEU A 15 3.97 0.82 18.69
C LEU A 15 4.05 1.57 20.02
N LYS A 16 2.90 1.84 20.64
CA LYS A 16 2.83 2.47 21.96
C LYS A 16 3.48 1.61 23.03
N ALA A 17 3.25 0.29 22.99
CA ALA A 17 3.84 -0.66 23.91
C ALA A 17 5.36 -0.80 23.67
N LEU A 18 5.81 -0.84 22.42
CA LEU A 18 7.24 -0.81 22.05
C LEU A 18 7.95 0.48 22.49
N GLY A 19 7.23 1.59 22.58
CA GLY A 19 7.76 2.87 23.09
C GLY A 19 7.95 2.91 24.61
N GLN A 20 7.44 1.92 25.35
CA GLN A 20 7.59 1.88 26.81
C GLN A 20 9.03 1.49 27.20
N PRO A 21 9.57 2.05 28.31
CA PRO A 21 10.87 1.66 28.82
C PRO A 21 10.83 0.22 29.32
N LEU A 22 11.77 -0.59 28.84
CA LEU A 22 11.87 -2.01 29.15
C LEU A 22 13.06 -2.24 30.10
N ASP A 23 12.78 -2.85 31.26
CA ASP A 23 13.83 -3.20 32.22
C ASP A 23 14.34 -4.62 31.96
N LEU A 24 15.63 -4.71 31.66
CA LEU A 24 16.35 -5.93 31.32
C LEU A 24 17.50 -6.21 32.31
N SER A 25 17.50 -5.56 33.49
CA SER A 25 18.56 -5.74 34.49
C SER A 25 18.72 -7.17 34.96
N ASP A 26 17.63 -7.93 34.96
CA ASP A 26 17.55 -9.27 35.56
C ASP A 26 17.82 -10.38 34.54
N LEU A 27 18.31 -10.04 33.35
CA LEU A 27 18.60 -11.00 32.30
C LEU A 27 19.96 -11.66 32.47
N ASP A 28 19.98 -12.98 32.28
CA ASP A 28 21.21 -13.75 32.28
C ASP A 28 22.07 -13.39 31.05
N ALA A 29 23.38 -13.29 31.26
CA ALA A 29 24.34 -13.00 30.19
C ALA A 29 24.44 -14.10 29.13
N GLU A 30 23.91 -15.30 29.42
CA GLU A 30 23.93 -16.48 28.53
C GLU A 30 22.54 -16.79 27.94
N THR A 31 21.67 -15.78 27.81
CA THR A 31 20.30 -15.95 27.27
C THR A 31 20.36 -16.33 25.78
N THR A 32 19.53 -17.30 25.37
CA THR A 32 19.36 -17.68 23.96
C THR A 32 18.36 -16.76 23.23
N LEU A 33 18.37 -16.75 21.89
CA LEU A 33 17.43 -15.97 21.10
C LEU A 33 15.97 -16.24 21.47
N GLY A 34 15.58 -17.51 21.57
CA GLY A 34 14.22 -17.91 21.94
C GLY A 34 13.83 -17.41 23.33
N GLU A 35 14.68 -17.68 24.34
CA GLU A 35 14.45 -17.24 25.71
C GLU A 35 14.41 -15.71 25.81
N GLY A 36 15.28 -15.00 25.10
CA GLY A 36 15.33 -13.55 25.08
C GLY A 36 14.06 -12.95 24.51
N ILE A 37 13.54 -13.52 23.43
CA ILE A 37 12.28 -13.10 22.82
C ILE A 37 11.11 -13.37 23.76
N ASP A 38 11.02 -14.56 24.35
CA ASP A 38 9.97 -14.89 25.32
C ASP A 38 9.97 -13.92 26.50
N GLN A 39 11.16 -13.54 26.95
CA GLN A 39 11.36 -12.60 28.04
C GLN A 39 11.00 -11.15 27.67
N ILE A 40 11.25 -10.73 26.42
CA ILE A 40 10.81 -9.43 25.91
C ILE A 40 9.30 -9.42 25.73
N ALA A 41 8.75 -10.45 25.08
CA ALA A 41 7.31 -10.64 24.85
C ALA A 41 6.52 -10.59 26.17
N SER A 42 7.00 -11.32 27.19
CA SER A 42 6.36 -11.37 28.51
C SER A 42 6.37 -10.03 29.23
N ARG A 43 7.44 -9.24 29.11
CA ARG A 43 7.54 -7.93 29.76
C ARG A 43 6.74 -6.84 29.05
N LEU A 44 6.63 -6.93 27.74
CA LEU A 44 5.84 -5.99 26.94
C LEU A 44 4.35 -6.36 26.87
N ASP A 45 4.00 -7.60 27.25
CA ASP A 45 2.67 -8.19 27.04
C ASP A 45 2.25 -8.13 25.57
N ILE A 46 3.21 -8.44 24.68
CA ILE A 46 3.05 -8.42 23.23
C ILE A 46 3.43 -9.79 22.66
N PRO A 47 2.64 -10.36 21.73
CA PRO A 47 3.04 -11.53 20.97
C PRO A 47 4.24 -11.21 20.07
N ILE A 48 5.32 -11.99 20.21
CA ILE A 48 6.50 -11.93 19.36
C ILE A 48 6.76 -13.31 18.78
N PHE A 49 6.89 -13.40 17.45
CA PHE A 49 7.16 -14.63 16.72
C PHE A 49 8.50 -14.57 16.00
N LEU A 50 9.13 -15.74 15.86
CA LEU A 50 10.26 -15.96 15.00
C LEU A 50 9.78 -16.57 13.69
N ALA A 51 10.11 -15.94 12.56
CA ALA A 51 9.88 -16.55 11.25
C ALA A 51 10.96 -17.61 10.99
N TYR A 52 10.72 -18.84 11.45
CA TYR A 52 11.70 -19.92 11.45
C TYR A 52 12.28 -20.23 10.06
N ASP A 53 11.49 -20.16 9.00
CA ASP A 53 11.98 -20.39 7.65
C ASP A 53 12.99 -19.32 7.23
N ASP A 54 12.70 -18.05 7.53
CA ASP A 54 13.60 -16.94 7.27
C ASP A 54 14.90 -17.09 8.10
N LEU A 55 14.79 -17.51 9.37
CA LEU A 55 15.97 -17.76 10.21
C LEU A 55 16.82 -18.94 9.73
N LYS A 56 16.18 -19.97 9.17
CA LYS A 56 16.87 -21.16 8.63
C LYS A 56 17.76 -20.79 7.44
N GLU A 57 17.37 -19.82 6.64
CA GLU A 57 18.20 -19.29 5.54
C GLU A 57 19.48 -18.62 6.05
N LEU A 58 19.43 -17.97 7.21
CA LEU A 58 20.60 -17.37 7.87
C LEU A 58 21.34 -18.34 8.81
N GLU A 59 20.93 -19.61 8.87
CA GLU A 59 21.43 -20.60 9.84
C GLU A 59 21.30 -20.14 11.31
N VAL A 60 20.39 -19.20 11.60
CA VAL A 60 20.09 -18.72 12.95
C VAL A 60 19.12 -19.68 13.61
N ARG A 61 19.44 -20.10 14.83
CA ARG A 61 18.62 -21.04 15.61
C ARG A 61 18.10 -20.34 16.86
N THR A 62 17.05 -20.91 17.46
CA THR A 62 16.52 -20.39 18.73
C THR A 62 17.50 -20.50 19.90
N ASP A 63 18.46 -21.43 19.81
CA ASP A 63 19.55 -21.62 20.77
C ASP A 63 20.75 -20.69 20.52
N THR A 64 20.70 -19.82 19.49
CA THR A 64 21.76 -18.83 19.24
C THR A 64 21.91 -17.91 20.45
N PRO A 65 23.11 -17.82 21.05
CA PRO A 65 23.34 -16.95 22.19
C PRO A 65 23.26 -15.49 21.77
N ILE A 66 22.55 -14.69 22.56
CA ILE A 66 22.37 -13.25 22.32
C ILE A 66 22.94 -12.45 23.49
N GLY A 67 23.45 -11.25 23.20
CA GLY A 67 23.96 -10.33 24.22
C GLY A 67 22.99 -9.18 24.41
N LEU A 68 21.98 -9.38 25.27
CA LEU A 68 21.07 -8.29 25.58
C LEU A 68 21.81 -7.18 26.34
N PRO A 69 21.48 -5.90 26.12
CA PRO A 69 22.15 -4.78 26.76
C PRO A 69 21.86 -4.78 28.27
N THR A 70 22.72 -5.42 29.05
CA THR A 70 22.67 -5.49 30.51
C THR A 70 23.54 -4.40 31.12
N GLY A 71 22.95 -3.23 31.39
CA GLY A 71 23.63 -2.13 32.06
C GLY A 71 22.69 -1.37 32.97
N GLU A 72 23.11 -1.12 34.22
CA GLU A 72 22.31 -0.60 35.36
C GLU A 72 21.54 0.72 35.12
N HIS A 73 21.70 1.40 33.98
CA HIS A 73 21.08 2.70 33.71
C HIS A 73 20.49 2.90 32.31
N ALA A 74 20.47 1.88 31.45
CA ALA A 74 19.93 2.03 30.10
C ALA A 74 18.43 1.69 30.08
N LYS A 75 17.57 2.67 30.37
CA LYS A 75 16.13 2.58 30.05
C LYS A 75 15.94 2.63 28.54
N LEU A 76 16.12 1.49 27.89
CA LEU A 76 15.85 1.34 26.47
C LEU A 76 14.36 1.09 26.27
N THR A 77 13.83 1.59 25.16
CA THR A 77 12.48 1.23 24.72
C THR A 77 12.47 -0.18 24.14
N GLY A 78 11.32 -0.86 24.13
CA GLY A 78 11.16 -2.15 23.47
C GLY A 78 11.63 -2.13 22.01
N GLN A 79 11.36 -1.03 21.29
CA GLN A 79 11.85 -0.81 19.93
C GLN A 79 13.38 -0.83 19.86
N GLN A 80 14.06 -0.09 20.74
CA GLN A 80 15.52 -0.05 20.78
C GLN A 80 16.14 -1.39 21.16
N VAL A 81 15.47 -2.15 22.04
CA VAL A 81 15.92 -3.50 22.41
C VAL A 81 15.81 -4.44 21.21
N LEU A 82 14.67 -4.49 20.54
CA LEU A 82 14.48 -5.35 19.36
C LEU A 82 15.42 -4.98 18.21
N THR A 83 15.58 -3.70 17.90
CA THR A 83 16.53 -3.26 16.86
C THR A 83 17.96 -3.66 17.20
N ARG A 84 18.38 -3.56 18.47
CA ARG A 84 19.73 -4.01 18.87
C ARG A 84 19.88 -5.52 18.84
N LEU A 85 18.87 -6.26 19.30
CA LEU A 85 18.85 -7.72 19.29
C LEU A 85 19.06 -8.23 17.87
N VAL A 86 18.23 -7.76 16.95
CA VAL A 86 18.23 -8.17 15.54
C VAL A 86 19.58 -7.82 14.89
N ASN A 87 20.04 -6.57 15.01
CA ASN A 87 21.31 -6.13 14.44
C ASN A 87 22.55 -6.79 15.07
N GLN A 88 22.42 -7.43 16.24
CA GLN A 88 23.52 -8.17 16.84
C GLN A 88 23.71 -9.55 16.20
N ILE A 89 22.61 -10.16 15.76
CA ILE A 89 22.62 -11.53 15.23
C ILE A 89 23.11 -11.50 13.79
N ASP A 90 22.49 -10.67 12.96
CA ASP A 90 22.86 -10.48 11.56
C ASP A 90 22.42 -9.10 11.06
N ASP A 91 23.19 -8.50 10.14
CA ASP A 91 22.85 -7.22 9.50
C ASP A 91 21.62 -7.37 8.57
N ASP A 92 21.35 -8.58 8.09
CA ASP A 92 20.21 -8.93 7.26
C ASP A 92 18.99 -9.40 8.07
N MET A 93 18.98 -9.31 9.40
CA MET A 93 17.77 -9.53 10.19
C MET A 93 16.95 -8.24 10.34
N ALA A 94 15.63 -8.38 10.47
CA ALA A 94 14.71 -7.28 10.73
C ALA A 94 13.57 -7.72 11.66
N TRP A 95 12.87 -6.76 12.26
CA TRP A 95 11.59 -7.00 12.92
C TRP A 95 10.53 -6.08 12.33
N THR A 96 9.28 -6.53 12.39
CA THR A 96 8.16 -5.81 11.79
C THR A 96 6.85 -6.23 12.48
N ILE A 97 5.82 -5.40 12.35
CA ILE A 97 4.50 -5.67 12.93
C ILE A 97 3.65 -6.38 11.87
N ASP A 98 3.21 -7.59 12.19
CA ASP A 98 2.38 -8.42 11.32
C ASP A 98 1.19 -9.01 12.08
N HIS A 99 -0.01 -8.85 11.54
CA HIS A 99 -1.25 -9.40 12.12
C HIS A 99 -1.28 -9.35 13.66
N GLU A 100 -1.17 -8.15 14.24
CA GLU A 100 -1.20 -7.93 15.70
C GLU A 100 -0.06 -8.55 16.52
N ALA A 101 1.06 -8.91 15.88
CA ALA A 101 2.25 -9.39 16.55
C ALA A 101 3.52 -8.76 16.00
N ILE A 102 4.61 -8.89 16.75
CA ILE A 102 5.96 -8.61 16.26
C ILE A 102 6.48 -9.88 15.62
N VAL A 103 6.95 -9.79 14.38
CA VAL A 103 7.61 -10.89 13.69
C VAL A 103 9.06 -10.50 13.47
N ILE A 104 9.97 -11.33 13.97
CA ILE A 104 11.41 -11.26 13.71
C ILE A 104 11.72 -12.18 12.54
N THR A 105 12.37 -11.65 11.52
CA THR A 105 12.53 -12.26 10.20
C THR A 105 13.82 -11.74 9.55
N THR A 106 14.12 -12.15 8.32
CA THR A 106 15.18 -11.55 7.51
C THR A 106 14.67 -10.28 6.81
N GLY A 107 15.56 -9.30 6.62
CA GLY A 107 15.32 -8.09 5.84
C GLY A 107 15.14 -8.35 4.35
N ILE A 108 15.54 -9.54 3.89
CA ILE A 108 15.33 -10.04 2.53
C ILE A 108 13.97 -10.73 2.41
N SER A 109 13.35 -11.16 3.52
CA SER A 109 12.07 -11.85 3.49
C SER A 109 11.05 -11.07 2.68
N ASP A 110 10.25 -11.81 1.94
CA ASP A 110 9.12 -11.25 1.21
C ASP A 110 8.19 -10.45 2.13
N PHE A 111 8.15 -10.81 3.42
CA PHE A 111 7.39 -10.08 4.41
C PHE A 111 7.93 -8.66 4.65
N VAL A 112 9.23 -8.49 4.87
CA VAL A 112 9.85 -7.15 5.04
C VAL A 112 9.83 -6.38 3.72
N ARG A 113 10.05 -7.06 2.59
CA ARG A 113 9.93 -6.46 1.26
C ARG A 113 8.51 -5.97 0.96
N ARG A 114 7.48 -6.62 1.53
CA ARG A 114 6.05 -6.27 1.39
C ARG A 114 5.52 -5.38 2.51
N ALA A 115 6.20 -5.28 3.66
CA ALA A 115 5.88 -4.39 4.78
C ALA A 115 6.20 -2.91 4.45
N ARG A 116 5.85 -2.51 3.24
CA ARG A 116 5.92 -1.13 2.79
C ARG A 116 4.72 -0.42 3.33
N VAL A 117 4.97 0.65 4.08
CA VAL A 117 3.93 1.60 4.39
C VAL A 117 3.85 2.55 3.22
N VAL A 118 2.64 2.94 2.83
CA VAL A 118 2.44 4.02 1.87
C VAL A 118 2.22 5.30 2.68
N LYS A 119 3.09 6.30 2.50
CA LYS A 119 2.87 7.64 3.05
C LYS A 119 2.87 8.67 1.94
N ILE A 120 2.06 9.71 2.16
CA ILE A 120 1.97 10.85 1.27
C ILE A 120 2.66 12.04 1.95
N TYR A 121 3.61 12.64 1.26
CA TYR A 121 4.38 13.79 1.75
C TYR A 121 3.99 15.03 0.95
N ASP A 122 3.46 16.04 1.65
CA ASP A 122 3.27 17.36 1.06
C ASP A 122 4.67 17.91 0.82
N VAL A 123 4.96 18.33 -0.41
CA VAL A 123 6.23 18.95 -0.75
C VAL A 123 6.01 20.21 -1.59
N VAL A 124 4.78 20.75 -1.63
CA VAL A 124 4.46 22.00 -2.33
C VAL A 124 5.42 23.12 -1.90
N ASP A 125 5.71 23.21 -0.61
CA ASP A 125 6.57 24.24 -0.04
C ASP A 125 8.03 24.08 -0.46
N LEU A 126 8.51 22.86 -0.69
CA LEU A 126 9.89 22.56 -1.02
C LEU A 126 10.16 22.53 -2.54
N ALA A 127 9.17 22.11 -3.32
CA ALA A 127 9.35 21.85 -4.75
C ALA A 127 9.11 23.07 -5.64
N ALA A 128 8.65 24.20 -5.09
CA ALA A 128 8.37 25.40 -5.86
C ALA A 128 9.65 26.03 -6.45
N THR A 129 9.79 25.84 -7.75
CA THR A 129 10.69 26.40 -8.76
C THR A 129 10.83 27.91 -8.87
N CYS A 130 9.80 28.46 -9.51
CA CYS A 130 9.71 29.80 -10.02
C CYS A 130 8.23 30.14 -10.25
N LEU A 131 7.90 31.42 -10.34
CA LEU A 131 6.56 31.89 -10.69
C LEU A 131 6.46 32.04 -12.22
N ARG A 132 5.55 31.30 -12.84
CA ARG A 132 5.23 31.43 -14.26
C ARG A 132 4.53 32.77 -14.55
N PRO A 133 4.59 33.27 -15.80
CA PRO A 133 3.96 34.54 -16.18
C PRO A 133 2.43 34.58 -15.97
N ASP A 134 1.78 33.41 -16.01
CA ASP A 134 0.34 33.22 -15.76
C ASP A 134 -0.02 33.25 -14.25
N GLY A 135 0.97 33.40 -13.37
CA GLY A 135 0.78 33.39 -11.92
C GLY A 135 0.79 31.99 -11.29
N ALA A 136 0.97 30.93 -12.08
CA ALA A 136 1.15 29.57 -11.55
C ALA A 136 2.60 29.36 -11.07
N TYR A 137 2.82 28.43 -10.16
CA TYR A 137 4.17 28.01 -9.77
C TYR A 137 4.65 26.87 -10.66
N HIS A 138 5.93 26.91 -11.06
CA HIS A 138 6.65 25.76 -11.60
C HIS A 138 7.20 24.92 -10.45
N PHE A 139 7.20 23.60 -10.59
CA PHE A 139 7.68 22.68 -9.56
C PHE A 139 8.66 21.68 -10.16
N GLU A 140 9.71 21.36 -9.43
CA GLU A 140 10.69 20.34 -9.82
C GLU A 140 10.66 19.21 -8.79
N LEU A 141 9.63 18.38 -8.87
CA LEU A 141 9.52 17.21 -8.01
C LEU A 141 10.62 16.18 -8.30
N ASP A 142 11.08 16.07 -9.54
CA ASP A 142 12.09 15.07 -9.92
C ASP A 142 13.41 15.26 -9.18
N VAL A 143 13.88 16.51 -9.01
CA VAL A 143 15.14 16.81 -8.30
C VAL A 143 15.04 16.43 -6.83
N LEU A 144 13.89 16.70 -6.20
CA LEU A 144 13.68 16.34 -4.79
C LEU A 144 13.52 14.83 -4.63
N ALA A 145 12.87 14.14 -5.58
CA ALA A 145 12.79 12.69 -5.60
C ALA A 145 14.17 12.04 -5.74
N GLU A 146 15.00 12.52 -6.66
CA GLU A 146 16.38 12.05 -6.87
C GLU A 146 17.24 12.26 -5.61
N THR A 147 17.07 13.40 -4.93
CA THR A 147 17.75 13.69 -3.67
C THR A 147 17.37 12.68 -2.59
N ILE A 148 16.07 12.37 -2.44
CA ILE A 148 15.59 11.36 -1.50
C ILE A 148 16.19 9.99 -1.85
N MET A 149 16.15 9.61 -3.12
CA MET A 149 16.66 8.30 -3.57
C MET A 149 18.17 8.15 -3.35
N THR A 150 18.93 9.23 -3.53
CA THR A 150 20.38 9.21 -3.38
C THR A 150 20.84 9.22 -1.91
N LEU A 151 20.05 9.79 -0.99
CA LEU A 151 20.43 9.93 0.41
C LEU A 151 19.84 8.85 1.33
N ILE A 152 18.66 8.32 0.98
CA ILE A 152 17.94 7.34 1.80
C ILE A 152 18.07 5.97 1.15
N GLU A 153 18.99 5.16 1.66
CA GLU A 153 19.18 3.75 1.28
C GLU A 153 19.12 3.52 -0.26
N PRO A 154 20.14 3.97 -1.03
CA PRO A 154 20.03 4.09 -2.49
C PRO A 154 19.74 2.79 -3.23
N VAL A 155 20.18 1.66 -2.68
CA VAL A 155 19.94 0.32 -3.24
C VAL A 155 18.53 -0.19 -2.99
N SER A 156 17.77 0.46 -2.09
CA SER A 156 16.41 0.03 -1.77
C SER A 156 15.39 0.47 -2.81
N TRP A 157 15.68 1.38 -3.73
CA TRP A 157 14.71 1.91 -4.70
C TRP A 157 14.54 1.04 -5.95
N GLU A 158 13.35 1.04 -6.54
CA GLU A 158 13.01 0.27 -7.76
C GLU A 158 13.97 0.54 -8.93
N VAL A 159 14.41 1.79 -9.10
CA VAL A 159 15.40 2.17 -10.12
C VAL A 159 16.76 1.49 -9.94
N ALA A 160 17.07 1.05 -8.72
CA ALA A 160 18.26 0.28 -8.37
C ALA A 160 17.98 -1.23 -8.19
N GLY A 161 16.78 -1.70 -8.55
CA GLY A 161 16.33 -3.08 -8.35
C GLY A 161 15.81 -3.40 -6.95
N GLY A 162 15.70 -2.38 -6.10
CA GLY A 162 15.18 -2.51 -4.74
C GLY A 162 13.64 -2.42 -4.66
N PRO A 163 13.07 -2.71 -3.49
CA PRO A 163 11.63 -2.71 -3.28
C PRO A 163 10.98 -1.32 -3.17
N ALA A 164 11.64 -0.31 -2.62
CA ALA A 164 11.05 1.00 -2.34
C ALA A 164 10.64 1.76 -3.61
N ARG A 165 9.57 2.56 -3.49
CA ARG A 165 9.01 3.36 -4.58
C ARG A 165 8.70 4.78 -4.15
N ILE A 166 8.91 5.70 -5.07
CA ILE A 166 8.55 7.11 -4.95
C ILE A 166 7.85 7.52 -6.24
N THR A 167 6.66 8.11 -6.10
CA THR A 167 5.87 8.61 -7.21
C THR A 167 5.54 10.07 -6.94
N ALA A 168 5.95 10.95 -7.87
CA ALA A 168 5.54 12.34 -7.89
C ALA A 168 4.08 12.43 -8.34
N VAL A 169 3.24 13.10 -7.56
CA VAL A 169 1.82 13.26 -7.84
C VAL A 169 1.53 14.73 -8.10
N GLU A 170 1.14 15.04 -9.34
CA GLU A 170 0.77 16.39 -9.78
C GLU A 170 -0.60 16.40 -10.46
N PHE A 171 -1.67 16.48 -9.68
CA PHE A 171 -3.01 16.69 -10.21
C PHE A 171 -3.93 17.32 -9.17
N SER A 172 -4.98 18.01 -9.62
CA SER A 172 -6.06 18.49 -8.73
C SER A 172 -5.65 19.36 -7.55
N GLY A 173 -4.55 20.11 -7.68
CA GLY A 173 -4.00 20.90 -6.59
C GLY A 173 -3.29 20.06 -5.52
N ILE A 174 -2.94 18.82 -5.85
CA ILE A 174 -2.05 17.94 -5.09
C ILE A 174 -0.68 18.01 -5.76
N ARG A 175 0.36 18.32 -4.98
CA ARG A 175 1.76 18.22 -5.39
C ARG A 175 2.54 17.56 -4.25
N SER A 176 2.57 16.25 -4.31
CA SER A 176 3.03 15.42 -3.20
C SER A 176 3.87 14.28 -3.72
N PHE A 177 4.67 13.68 -2.84
CA PHE A 177 5.19 12.35 -3.09
C PHE A 177 4.27 11.32 -2.45
N VAL A 178 3.93 10.29 -3.20
CA VAL A 178 3.43 9.03 -2.67
C VAL A 178 4.61 8.08 -2.62
N ILE A 179 5.01 7.67 -1.41
CA ILE A 179 6.20 6.85 -1.19
C ILE A 179 5.76 5.55 -0.52
N ALA A 180 6.17 4.42 -1.11
CA ALA A 180 6.00 3.09 -0.54
C ALA A 180 7.39 2.56 -0.12
N THR A 181 7.68 2.56 1.19
CA THR A 181 8.98 2.09 1.71
C THR A 181 8.83 1.58 3.16
N THR A 182 9.94 1.15 3.76
CA THR A 182 9.95 0.66 5.14
C THR A 182 9.62 1.79 6.14
N PRO A 183 9.06 1.48 7.33
CA PRO A 183 8.82 2.48 8.37
C PRO A 183 10.07 3.29 8.74
N THR A 184 11.23 2.64 8.85
CA THR A 184 12.52 3.27 9.11
C THR A 184 12.89 4.29 8.04
N ASN A 185 12.71 3.95 6.76
CA ASN A 185 12.97 4.90 5.67
C ASN A 185 11.98 6.06 5.69
N HIS A 186 10.72 5.84 6.07
CA HIS A 186 9.77 6.94 6.25
C HIS A 186 10.18 7.93 7.34
N GLU A 187 10.75 7.47 8.44
CA GLU A 187 11.30 8.34 9.49
C GLU A 187 12.47 9.17 8.96
N ARG A 188 13.40 8.53 8.23
CA ARG A 188 14.54 9.21 7.61
C ARG A 188 14.12 10.24 6.56
N ILE A 189 13.13 9.91 5.72
CA ILE A 189 12.55 10.83 4.74
C ILE A 189 11.88 12.00 5.44
N ALA A 190 11.08 11.75 6.48
CA ALA A 190 10.43 12.82 7.24
C ALA A 190 11.45 13.76 7.88
N ALA A 191 12.53 13.22 8.45
CA ALA A 191 13.63 14.00 9.01
C ALA A 191 14.37 14.82 7.95
N LEU A 192 14.66 14.24 6.78
CA LEU A 192 15.28 14.94 5.65
C LEU A 192 14.41 16.11 5.17
N LEU A 193 13.12 15.87 4.91
CA LEU A 193 12.19 16.90 4.47
C LEU A 193 12.04 18.01 5.52
N ALA A 194 12.02 17.67 6.82
CA ALA A 194 11.99 18.67 7.89
C ALA A 194 13.26 19.53 7.93
N GLN A 195 14.44 18.94 7.71
CA GLN A 195 15.69 19.68 7.62
C GLN A 195 15.71 20.63 6.42
N LEU A 196 15.26 20.18 5.25
CA LEU A 196 15.14 21.03 4.07
C LEU A 196 14.22 22.25 4.33
N ARG A 197 13.09 22.04 5.02
CA ARG A 197 12.18 23.13 5.42
C ARG A 197 12.82 24.14 6.36
N GLN A 198 13.69 23.70 7.28
CA GLN A 198 14.40 24.59 8.19
C GLN A 198 15.46 25.43 7.46
N MET A 199 16.09 24.86 6.42
CA MET A 199 17.07 25.54 5.58
C MET A 199 16.45 26.44 4.51
N GLN A 200 15.13 26.34 4.29
CA GLN A 200 14.45 27.15 3.29
C GLN A 200 14.54 28.63 3.63
N HIS A 201 15.29 29.38 2.82
CA HIS A 201 15.42 30.82 2.95
C HIS A 201 14.12 31.52 2.54
N ARG A 202 13.18 31.67 3.50
CA ARG A 202 11.86 32.31 3.30
C ARG A 202 11.88 33.73 2.70
N ASN A 203 13.06 34.37 2.66
CA ASN A 203 13.24 35.73 2.17
C ASN A 203 13.85 35.82 0.77
N ILE A 204 14.09 34.68 0.09
CA ILE A 204 14.49 34.70 -1.32
C ILE A 204 13.21 34.61 -2.15
N PRO A 205 12.77 35.70 -2.80
CA PRO A 205 11.60 35.64 -3.67
C PRO A 205 11.87 34.64 -4.80
N LEU A 206 10.90 33.78 -5.08
CA LEU A 206 10.96 32.86 -6.20
C LEU A 206 11.19 33.66 -7.50
N ALA A 207 12.17 33.23 -8.29
CA ALA A 207 12.44 33.83 -9.58
C ALA A 207 11.20 33.72 -10.48
N ARG A 208 11.05 34.63 -11.46
CA ARG A 208 10.07 34.41 -12.53
C ARG A 208 10.65 33.40 -13.51
N CYS A 209 9.86 32.42 -13.94
CA CYS A 209 10.30 31.44 -14.91
C CYS A 209 10.64 32.15 -16.24
N VAL A 210 11.81 31.86 -16.80
CA VAL A 210 12.16 32.30 -18.15
C VAL A 210 11.57 31.30 -19.11
N THR A 211 10.51 31.67 -19.83
CA THR A 211 9.95 30.84 -20.90
C THR A 211 11.01 30.70 -22.00
N SER A 212 11.48 29.48 -22.25
CA SER A 212 12.49 29.19 -23.27
C SER A 212 12.00 29.30 -24.71
N ASP A 213 10.79 29.83 -24.94
CA ASP A 213 10.17 30.06 -26.26
C ASP A 213 10.91 31.06 -27.17
N ASN A 214 12.15 31.42 -26.84
CA ASN A 214 13.00 32.33 -27.61
C ASN A 214 14.31 31.67 -28.11
N GLN A 215 14.40 30.34 -28.15
CA GLN A 215 15.53 29.62 -28.76
C GLN A 215 15.42 29.42 -30.29
N ASP A 216 14.41 29.97 -30.97
CA ASP A 216 14.35 30.00 -32.44
C ASP A 216 15.17 31.14 -33.09
N GLY A 217 16.05 31.80 -32.32
CA GLY A 217 16.79 33.00 -32.73
C GLY A 217 18.32 32.90 -32.75
N ALA A 218 18.92 31.71 -32.72
CA ALA A 218 20.37 31.56 -32.87
C ALA A 218 20.76 31.21 -34.32
N PRO A 219 21.72 31.92 -34.95
CA PRO A 219 22.06 31.73 -36.35
C PRO A 219 22.74 30.37 -36.58
N SER A 220 22.06 29.49 -37.29
CA SER A 220 22.60 28.24 -37.82
C SER A 220 23.81 28.54 -38.72
N LEU A 221 25.03 28.27 -38.22
CA LEU A 221 26.23 28.16 -39.04
C LEU A 221 26.07 26.96 -39.97
N ARG A 222 25.70 27.21 -41.22
CA ARG A 222 25.73 26.23 -42.32
C ARG A 222 27.19 25.91 -42.68
N PRO A 223 27.57 24.62 -42.82
CA PRO A 223 28.61 24.21 -43.74
C PRO A 223 28.04 24.04 -45.14
N ALA A 224 28.90 24.31 -46.12
CA ALA A 224 28.59 24.49 -47.53
C ALA A 224 28.10 23.24 -48.28
N GLU A 225 27.41 23.56 -49.36
CA GLU A 225 27.00 22.80 -50.55
C GLU A 225 27.90 21.63 -50.97
N VAL A 226 27.27 20.53 -51.39
CA VAL A 226 27.64 19.80 -52.62
C VAL A 226 26.35 19.41 -53.34
N GLU A 227 26.21 19.94 -54.57
CA GLU A 227 25.20 19.61 -55.57
C GLU A 227 25.30 18.14 -56.05
N ALA A 228 24.17 17.52 -56.43
CA ALA A 228 23.88 17.18 -57.83
C ALA A 228 22.67 16.23 -58.01
N ALA A 229 21.95 16.52 -59.10
CA ALA A 229 21.19 15.64 -59.99
C ALA A 229 19.71 15.30 -59.70
N ASP A 230 18.84 16.12 -60.30
CA ASP A 230 17.83 15.78 -61.31
C ASP A 230 17.24 14.35 -61.36
N ALA A 231 15.91 14.27 -61.28
CA ALA A 231 15.07 13.79 -62.41
C ALA A 231 13.57 14.06 -62.16
N ASP A 232 12.94 14.58 -63.21
CA ASP A 232 11.50 14.73 -63.46
C ASP A 232 10.66 13.48 -63.12
N ASP A 233 9.38 13.63 -62.76
CA ASP A 233 8.27 13.41 -63.71
C ASP A 233 6.87 13.60 -63.05
N GLN A 234 5.92 13.90 -63.93
CA GLN A 234 4.58 14.44 -63.79
C GLN A 234 3.57 13.51 -63.08
N SER A 235 2.50 14.10 -62.55
CA SER A 235 1.12 13.89 -63.05
C SER A 235 0.04 14.47 -62.13
N ALA A 236 -1.08 14.80 -62.76
CA ALA A 236 -2.11 15.72 -62.32
C ALA A 236 -3.40 15.01 -61.84
N GLY A 237 -4.02 15.58 -60.79
CA GLY A 237 -5.47 15.71 -60.52
C GLY A 237 -6.36 14.45 -60.34
N PRO A 238 -7.66 14.61 -60.05
CA PRO A 238 -8.38 15.79 -59.55
C PRO A 238 -9.28 15.54 -58.31
N SER A 239 -9.83 16.62 -57.75
CA SER A 239 -10.94 16.66 -56.78
C SER A 239 -12.20 15.93 -57.27
N PRO A 240 -13.12 15.60 -56.34
CA PRO A 240 -14.40 16.31 -56.41
C PRO A 240 -15.08 16.65 -55.06
N ASP A 241 -15.90 17.70 -55.16
CA ASP A 241 -17.23 17.92 -54.58
C ASP A 241 -17.43 18.23 -53.09
N ALA A 242 -17.74 19.51 -52.89
CA ALA A 242 -18.50 20.11 -51.82
C ALA A 242 -20.02 19.88 -51.99
N ASP A 243 -20.74 20.23 -50.93
CA ASP A 243 -22.19 20.47 -50.81
C ASP A 243 -23.12 19.25 -50.63
N VAL A 244 -23.52 19.01 -49.37
CA VAL A 244 -24.94 18.85 -49.03
C VAL A 244 -25.24 19.51 -47.67
N ALA A 245 -26.10 20.52 -47.73
CA ALA A 245 -26.67 21.27 -46.62
C ALA A 245 -27.56 20.41 -45.71
N ASN A 246 -27.54 20.68 -44.39
CA ASN A 246 -28.60 20.23 -43.49
C ASN A 246 -29.23 21.41 -42.75
N ARG A 247 -30.50 21.64 -43.08
CA ARG A 247 -31.39 22.66 -42.50
C ARG A 247 -31.81 22.26 -41.09
N ALA A 248 -31.71 23.22 -40.17
CA ALA A 248 -32.37 23.18 -38.88
C ALA A 248 -33.88 23.48 -39.03
N ASP A 249 -34.70 22.75 -38.28
CA ASP A 249 -36.14 22.97 -38.12
C ASP A 249 -36.46 23.03 -36.61
N PRO A 250 -36.97 24.15 -36.06
CA PRO A 250 -37.26 24.27 -34.64
C PRO A 250 -38.76 24.44 -34.38
N ALA A 251 -39.50 23.37 -34.08
CA ALA A 251 -40.84 23.50 -33.48
C ALA A 251 -41.42 22.19 -32.95
N ALA A 252 -41.25 21.91 -31.65
CA ALA A 252 -42.21 21.10 -30.89
C ALA A 252 -42.05 21.28 -29.38
N ARG A 253 -42.70 22.32 -28.83
CA ARG A 253 -43.07 22.36 -27.41
C ARG A 253 -44.10 21.27 -27.16
N ARG A 254 -43.75 20.25 -26.38
CA ARG A 254 -44.71 19.38 -25.71
C ARG A 254 -44.38 19.26 -24.23
N SER A 255 -45.42 19.49 -23.45
CA SER A 255 -45.57 19.48 -22.01
C SER A 255 -45.00 18.23 -21.33
N ALA A 256 -44.19 18.46 -20.29
CA ALA A 256 -43.75 17.44 -19.34
C ALA A 256 -44.92 16.98 -18.44
N PRO A 257 -45.08 15.67 -18.18
CA PRO A 257 -45.95 15.18 -17.13
C PRO A 257 -45.28 15.33 -15.75
N PRO A 258 -46.05 15.51 -14.66
CA PRO A 258 -45.51 15.66 -13.31
C PRO A 258 -44.91 14.35 -12.81
N SER A 259 -43.70 14.47 -12.26
CA SER A 259 -42.94 13.38 -11.63
C SER A 259 -43.72 12.74 -10.47
N PRO A 260 -43.86 11.40 -10.43
CA PRO A 260 -44.35 10.72 -9.25
C PRO A 260 -43.26 10.67 -8.18
N LEU A 261 -43.52 11.38 -7.09
CA LEU A 261 -43.30 10.99 -5.70
C LEU A 261 -42.03 10.17 -5.40
N SER A 262 -41.08 10.90 -4.82
CA SER A 262 -40.03 10.43 -3.92
C SER A 262 -40.58 9.41 -2.90
N ALA A 263 -40.50 8.13 -3.23
CA ALA A 263 -40.53 7.06 -2.24
C ALA A 263 -39.10 6.90 -1.71
N LYS A 264 -38.86 7.32 -0.46
CA LYS A 264 -37.64 6.95 0.25
C LYS A 264 -37.56 5.42 0.23
N PRO A 265 -36.49 4.80 -0.30
CA PRO A 265 -36.31 3.37 -0.17
C PRO A 265 -36.27 3.05 1.32
N LYS A 266 -37.23 2.25 1.79
CA LYS A 266 -37.15 1.63 3.11
C LYS A 266 -35.90 0.77 3.08
N ALA A 267 -34.86 1.20 3.79
CA ALA A 267 -33.69 0.39 4.05
C ALA A 267 -34.15 -0.93 4.68
N VAL A 268 -33.99 -2.02 3.94
CA VAL A 268 -34.05 -3.37 4.49
C VAL A 268 -32.75 -3.54 5.28
N LEU A 269 -32.74 -2.96 6.47
CA LEU A 269 -31.77 -3.23 7.53
C LEU A 269 -32.32 -4.41 8.32
N GLY A 270 -31.61 -5.54 8.37
CA GLY A 270 -32.06 -6.63 9.23
C GLY A 270 -31.29 -7.96 9.18
N GLU A 271 -30.40 -8.19 8.23
CA GLU A 271 -29.48 -9.33 8.30
C GLU A 271 -28.05 -8.79 8.23
N ASP A 272 -27.37 -8.75 9.37
CA ASP A 272 -25.91 -8.70 9.38
C ASP A 272 -25.47 -9.85 8.46
N SER A 273 -24.86 -9.53 7.31
CA SER A 273 -24.29 -10.54 6.41
C SER A 273 -23.49 -11.52 7.26
N LEU A 274 -23.57 -12.81 6.95
CA LEU A 274 -22.80 -13.85 7.62
C LEU A 274 -21.31 -13.47 7.75
N ASP A 275 -20.79 -12.74 6.75
CA ASP A 275 -19.45 -12.15 6.73
C ASP A 275 -19.21 -11.16 7.88
N ALA A 276 -20.18 -10.28 8.16
CA ALA A 276 -20.08 -9.29 9.23
C ALA A 276 -20.07 -9.95 10.61
N VAL A 277 -20.89 -11.00 10.80
CA VAL A 277 -20.89 -11.81 12.02
C VAL A 277 -19.56 -12.53 12.18
N LEU A 278 -19.05 -13.15 11.12
CA LEU A 278 -17.75 -13.81 11.13
C LEU A 278 -16.64 -12.83 11.49
N ARG A 279 -16.57 -11.66 10.83
CA ARG A 279 -15.55 -10.64 11.10
C ARG A 279 -15.51 -10.28 12.58
N ARG A 280 -16.68 -10.07 13.19
CA ARG A 280 -16.80 -9.75 14.62
C ARG A 280 -16.26 -10.88 15.50
N ARG A 281 -16.45 -12.15 15.12
CA ARG A 281 -15.91 -13.29 15.87
C ARG A 281 -14.41 -13.50 15.64
N LEU A 282 -13.93 -13.27 14.42
CA LEU A 282 -12.51 -13.32 14.09
C LEU A 282 -11.70 -12.23 14.80
N GLN A 283 -12.33 -11.10 15.13
CA GLN A 283 -11.76 -10.02 15.95
C GLN A 283 -11.75 -10.32 17.45
N ARG A 284 -12.33 -11.44 17.90
CA ARG A 284 -12.32 -11.81 19.32
C ARG A 284 -10.90 -12.11 19.76
N ARG A 285 -10.48 -11.52 20.89
CA ARG A 285 -9.18 -11.77 21.53
C ARG A 285 -9.13 -13.19 22.12
N ILE A 286 -8.05 -13.90 21.83
CA ILE A 286 -7.71 -15.26 22.27
C ILE A 286 -6.33 -15.21 22.94
N ARG A 287 -6.16 -16.04 23.98
CA ARG A 287 -4.91 -16.29 24.71
C ARG A 287 -4.45 -17.73 24.49
N ASP A 288 -3.16 -18.01 24.68
CA ASP A 288 -2.54 -19.35 24.58
C ASP A 288 -3.24 -20.44 25.42
N GLU A 289 -3.76 -20.09 26.59
CA GLU A 289 -4.45 -21.01 27.53
C GLU A 289 -5.62 -21.82 26.94
N HIS A 290 -6.05 -21.50 25.71
CA HIS A 290 -7.10 -22.20 25.00
C HIS A 290 -6.62 -23.42 24.20
N PHE A 291 -5.31 -23.65 24.11
CA PHE A 291 -4.69 -24.70 23.30
C PHE A 291 -3.78 -25.60 24.16
N ASP A 292 -3.66 -26.87 23.77
CA ASP A 292 -2.72 -27.80 24.41
C ASP A 292 -1.30 -27.68 23.83
N ASP A 293 -0.26 -27.96 24.63
CA ASP A 293 1.16 -27.93 24.21
C ASP A 293 1.50 -28.92 23.08
N LYS A 294 0.62 -29.88 22.82
CA LYS A 294 0.76 -30.91 21.77
C LYS A 294 -0.42 -30.89 20.81
N GLU A 295 -0.96 -29.70 20.56
CA GLU A 295 -2.05 -29.53 19.62
C GLU A 295 -1.63 -30.01 18.23
N THR A 296 -2.51 -30.74 17.56
CA THR A 296 -2.34 -31.11 16.14
C THR A 296 -3.10 -30.15 15.26
N LEU A 297 -2.83 -30.12 13.95
CA LEU A 297 -3.57 -29.26 13.02
C LEU A 297 -5.10 -29.50 13.10
N ALA A 298 -5.52 -30.76 13.22
CA ALA A 298 -6.92 -31.15 13.44
C ALA A 298 -7.45 -30.69 14.80
N GLY A 299 -6.65 -30.84 15.85
CA GLY A 299 -6.97 -30.37 17.19
C GLY A 299 -7.17 -28.85 17.22
N PHE A 300 -6.27 -28.11 16.59
CA PHE A 300 -6.34 -26.67 16.42
C PHE A 300 -7.59 -26.23 15.65
N ALA A 301 -7.89 -26.84 14.49
CA ALA A 301 -9.10 -26.55 13.74
C ALA A 301 -10.37 -26.79 14.58
N LYS A 302 -10.39 -27.86 15.38
CA LYS A 302 -11.50 -28.17 16.29
C LYS A 302 -11.60 -27.16 17.44
N ALA A 303 -10.48 -26.74 18.03
CA ALA A 303 -10.42 -25.71 19.05
C ALA A 303 -10.95 -24.38 18.50
N MET A 304 -10.49 -23.96 17.33
CA MET A 304 -10.97 -22.76 16.66
C MET A 304 -12.45 -22.85 16.30
N THR A 305 -12.94 -24.01 15.87
CA THR A 305 -14.38 -24.24 15.63
C THR A 305 -15.21 -23.99 16.89
N LYS A 306 -14.75 -24.48 18.04
CA LYS A 306 -15.40 -24.28 19.33
C LYS A 306 -15.35 -22.81 19.79
N LEU A 307 -14.21 -22.15 19.62
CA LEU A 307 -14.00 -20.76 20.04
C LEU A 307 -14.79 -19.76 19.19
N LEU A 308 -14.80 -19.98 17.87
CA LEU A 308 -15.45 -19.11 16.90
C LEU A 308 -16.93 -19.46 16.71
N GLY A 309 -17.37 -20.68 17.01
CA GLY A 309 -18.72 -21.15 16.71
C GLY A 309 -19.03 -21.19 15.21
N PHE A 310 -17.99 -21.40 14.39
CA PHE A 310 -18.06 -21.60 12.93
C PHE A 310 -17.25 -22.85 12.58
N SER A 311 -17.61 -23.54 11.50
CA SER A 311 -16.84 -24.71 11.08
C SER A 311 -15.46 -24.28 10.57
N VAL A 312 -14.40 -24.82 11.16
CA VAL A 312 -13.03 -24.73 10.66
C VAL A 312 -12.65 -26.11 10.12
N LEU A 313 -12.43 -26.21 8.83
CA LEU A 313 -12.08 -27.45 8.12
C LEU A 313 -10.65 -27.37 7.61
N ILE A 314 -10.01 -28.52 7.50
CA ILE A 314 -8.72 -28.68 6.82
C ILE A 314 -9.04 -29.24 5.44
N ASP A 315 -8.52 -28.59 4.41
CA ASP A 315 -8.67 -29.07 3.04
C ASP A 315 -7.96 -30.42 2.88
N GLY A 316 -8.64 -31.39 2.27
CA GLY A 316 -8.12 -32.74 2.12
C GLY A 316 -6.91 -32.80 1.18
N SER A 317 -6.80 -31.85 0.24
CA SER A 317 -5.66 -31.75 -0.68
C SER A 317 -4.36 -31.38 0.03
N LEU A 318 -4.41 -30.72 1.19
CA LEU A 318 -3.22 -30.31 1.96
C LEU A 318 -2.27 -31.46 2.27
N THR A 319 -2.83 -32.63 2.59
CA THR A 319 -2.02 -33.82 2.92
C THR A 319 -1.31 -34.37 1.69
N GLU A 320 -1.89 -34.22 0.50
CA GLU A 320 -1.26 -34.66 -0.75
C GLU A 320 -0.22 -33.65 -1.26
N GLU A 321 -0.50 -32.34 -1.12
CA GLU A 321 0.34 -31.25 -1.65
C GLU A 321 1.55 -30.93 -0.76
N LEU A 322 1.33 -30.71 0.54
CA LEU A 322 2.38 -30.32 1.49
C LEU A 322 2.91 -31.49 2.32
N GLY A 323 2.29 -32.68 2.21
CA GLY A 323 2.64 -33.82 3.05
C GLY A 323 2.25 -33.64 4.52
N LEU A 324 1.41 -32.64 4.84
CA LEU A 324 0.97 -32.35 6.19
C LEU A 324 -0.25 -33.20 6.55
N ALA A 325 -0.05 -34.13 7.48
CA ALA A 325 -1.16 -34.89 8.05
C ALA A 325 -1.99 -34.01 9.00
N PRO A 326 -3.29 -34.27 9.19
CA PRO A 326 -4.09 -33.59 10.22
C PRO A 326 -3.53 -33.75 11.65
N GLU A 327 -2.69 -34.76 11.87
CA GLU A 327 -2.01 -35.02 13.15
C GLU A 327 -0.64 -34.34 13.27
N SER A 328 -0.21 -33.55 12.28
CA SER A 328 1.01 -32.76 12.37
C SER A 328 0.90 -31.80 13.56
N PRO A 329 1.93 -31.72 14.43
CA PRO A 329 1.92 -30.80 15.55
C PRO A 329 1.92 -29.37 15.04
N VAL A 330 1.22 -28.48 15.75
CA VAL A 330 1.20 -27.05 15.45
C VAL A 330 1.67 -26.27 16.68
N PRO A 331 2.46 -25.19 16.49
CA PRO A 331 2.89 -24.34 17.59
C PRO A 331 1.71 -23.49 18.04
N THR A 332 1.27 -23.67 19.29
CA THR A 332 0.15 -22.92 19.87
C THR A 332 0.57 -22.01 21.01
N HIS A 333 1.87 -21.91 21.26
CA HIS A 333 2.41 -21.06 22.30
C HIS A 333 2.62 -19.63 21.78
N PHE A 334 1.82 -18.69 22.26
CA PHE A 334 2.01 -17.26 22.00
C PHE A 334 1.65 -16.44 23.23
N ARG A 335 2.39 -15.39 23.51
CA ARG A 335 2.14 -14.51 24.66
C ARG A 335 1.20 -13.37 24.30
N GLY A 336 0.41 -12.92 25.27
CA GLY A 336 -0.53 -11.80 25.11
C GLY A 336 -1.86 -12.18 24.48
N GLU A 337 -2.62 -11.16 24.07
CA GLU A 337 -3.94 -11.32 23.47
C GLU A 337 -3.94 -11.00 21.97
N MET A 338 -4.36 -11.96 21.16
CA MET A 338 -4.42 -11.82 19.71
C MET A 338 -5.84 -12.04 19.21
N SER A 339 -6.24 -11.34 18.15
CA SER A 339 -7.48 -11.69 17.46
C SER A 339 -7.42 -13.12 16.93
N ALA A 340 -8.55 -13.80 16.88
CA ALA A 340 -8.62 -15.15 16.36
C ALA A 340 -8.08 -15.29 14.92
N ALA A 341 -8.29 -14.26 14.08
CA ALA A 341 -7.69 -14.22 12.75
C ALA A 341 -6.16 -14.20 12.79
N ALA A 342 -5.58 -13.41 13.69
CA ALA A 342 -4.14 -13.34 13.89
C ALA A 342 -3.57 -14.66 14.42
N VAL A 343 -4.24 -15.30 15.39
CA VAL A 343 -3.84 -16.63 15.88
C VAL A 343 -3.83 -17.65 14.75
N ILE A 344 -4.90 -17.75 13.94
CA ILE A 344 -4.93 -18.66 12.79
C ILE A 344 -3.78 -18.36 11.83
N TYR A 345 -3.55 -17.09 11.51
CA TYR A 345 -2.49 -16.69 10.59
C TYR A 345 -1.10 -17.15 11.07
N HIS A 346 -0.72 -16.81 12.30
CA HIS A 346 0.62 -17.11 12.82
C HIS A 346 0.84 -18.60 13.08
N VAL A 347 -0.13 -19.30 13.68
CA VAL A 347 -0.04 -20.75 13.94
C VAL A 347 0.14 -21.53 12.64
N LEU A 348 -0.63 -21.19 11.59
CA LEU A 348 -0.51 -21.86 10.30
C LEU A 348 0.84 -21.57 9.64
N ARG A 349 1.26 -20.31 9.62
CA ARG A 349 2.53 -19.90 9.01
C ARG A 349 3.76 -20.51 9.70
N GLU A 350 3.72 -20.62 11.02
CA GLU A 350 4.80 -21.25 11.79
C GLU A 350 4.82 -22.78 11.62
N THR A 351 3.65 -23.37 11.35
CA THR A 351 3.56 -24.80 10.99
C THR A 351 4.16 -25.05 9.60
N ASP A 352 3.77 -24.25 8.61
CA ASP A 352 4.28 -24.31 7.24
C ASP A 352 3.95 -22.98 6.52
N PRO A 353 4.92 -22.34 5.83
CA PRO A 353 4.74 -21.03 5.19
C PRO A 353 3.77 -21.07 3.99
N GLU A 354 3.53 -22.25 3.43
CA GLU A 354 2.57 -22.49 2.36
C GLU A 354 1.16 -22.76 2.89
N LEU A 355 0.92 -22.75 4.21
CA LEU A 355 -0.44 -22.81 4.75
C LEU A 355 -1.11 -21.43 4.76
N GLY A 356 -2.36 -21.42 4.33
CA GLY A 356 -3.26 -20.29 4.43
C GLY A 356 -4.63 -20.71 4.96
N TRP A 357 -5.52 -19.75 5.12
CA TRP A 357 -6.92 -20.02 5.41
C TRP A 357 -7.84 -19.12 4.61
N MET A 358 -8.98 -19.63 4.17
CA MET A 358 -9.99 -18.85 3.46
C MET A 358 -11.36 -19.04 4.10
N PHE A 359 -12.24 -18.07 3.93
CA PHE A 359 -13.62 -18.18 4.37
C PHE A 359 -14.56 -18.24 3.16
N HIS A 360 -15.38 -19.28 3.10
CA HIS A 360 -16.37 -19.45 2.04
C HIS A 360 -17.62 -20.12 2.61
N ASN A 361 -18.80 -19.59 2.31
CA ASN A 361 -20.10 -20.13 2.72
C ASN A 361 -20.24 -20.46 4.22
N GLY A 362 -19.67 -19.64 5.12
CA GLY A 362 -19.78 -19.89 6.57
C GLY A 362 -18.76 -20.86 7.14
N VAL A 363 -17.81 -21.30 6.34
CA VAL A 363 -16.76 -22.25 6.73
C VAL A 363 -15.40 -21.59 6.54
N ILE A 364 -14.55 -21.69 7.56
CA ILE A 364 -13.13 -21.39 7.44
C ILE A 364 -12.46 -22.67 6.95
N THR A 365 -11.76 -22.62 5.84
CA THR A 365 -10.98 -23.74 5.30
C THR A 365 -9.51 -23.39 5.39
N ILE A 366 -8.75 -24.18 6.13
CA ILE A 366 -7.28 -24.18 6.12
C ILE A 366 -6.87 -24.94 4.85
N THR A 367 -6.10 -24.30 3.97
CA THR A 367 -5.69 -24.83 2.66
C THR A 367 -4.32 -24.26 2.28
N THR A 368 -3.79 -24.60 1.10
CA THR A 368 -2.51 -24.02 0.64
C THR A 368 -2.66 -22.53 0.35
N ARG A 369 -1.58 -21.78 0.54
CA ARG A 369 -1.51 -20.35 0.27
C ARG A 369 -1.83 -20.08 -1.19
N GLU A 370 -1.28 -20.87 -2.10
CA GLU A 370 -1.62 -20.84 -3.53
C GLU A 370 -3.15 -20.97 -3.74
N THR A 371 -3.79 -21.95 -3.09
CA THR A 371 -5.25 -22.13 -3.19
C THR A 371 -6.00 -20.94 -2.59
N THR A 372 -5.56 -20.42 -1.45
CA THR A 372 -6.17 -19.21 -0.88
C THR A 372 -6.07 -18.02 -1.82
N GLU A 373 -4.91 -17.83 -2.45
CA GLU A 373 -4.59 -16.73 -3.37
C GLU A 373 -5.35 -16.86 -4.70
N ALA A 374 -5.50 -18.08 -5.22
CA ALA A 374 -6.23 -18.40 -6.45
C ALA A 374 -7.75 -18.31 -6.27
N THR A 375 -8.24 -18.67 -5.09
CA THR A 375 -9.69 -18.66 -4.77
C THR A 375 -10.13 -17.33 -4.15
N GLU A 376 -9.24 -16.33 -4.07
CA GLU A 376 -9.64 -15.01 -3.63
C GLU A 376 -10.65 -14.40 -4.59
N HIS A 377 -11.93 -14.42 -4.17
CA HIS A 377 -12.95 -13.68 -4.86
C HIS A 377 -12.57 -12.20 -4.89
N LEU A 378 -12.34 -11.69 -6.09
CA LEU A 378 -12.19 -10.26 -6.32
C LEU A 378 -13.48 -9.57 -5.87
N VAL A 379 -13.33 -8.54 -5.05
CA VAL A 379 -14.45 -7.71 -4.62
C VAL A 379 -14.42 -6.42 -5.41
N THR A 380 -15.59 -6.01 -5.92
CA THR A 380 -15.73 -4.77 -6.69
C THR A 380 -16.24 -3.66 -5.78
N HIS A 381 -15.44 -2.60 -5.61
CA HIS A 381 -15.80 -1.38 -4.91
C HIS A 381 -15.89 -0.22 -5.90
N LEU A 382 -16.81 0.71 -5.60
CA LEU A 382 -16.95 1.98 -6.32
C LEU A 382 -16.48 3.10 -5.40
N TYR A 383 -15.45 3.83 -5.80
CA TYR A 383 -14.93 4.96 -5.05
C TYR A 383 -15.35 6.27 -5.71
N ASP A 384 -16.00 7.16 -4.95
CA ASP A 384 -16.25 8.53 -5.40
C ASP A 384 -14.93 9.32 -5.35
N VAL A 385 -14.40 9.62 -6.53
CA VAL A 385 -13.12 10.30 -6.72
C VAL A 385 -13.28 11.60 -7.50
N VAL A 386 -14.50 12.14 -7.60
CA VAL A 386 -14.78 13.42 -8.29
C VAL A 386 -13.85 14.54 -7.85
N ASN A 387 -13.49 14.54 -6.58
CA ASN A 387 -12.65 15.56 -5.97
C ASN A 387 -11.15 15.34 -6.15
N LEU A 388 -10.73 14.21 -6.73
CA LEU A 388 -9.34 13.83 -6.97
C LEU A 388 -8.98 13.82 -8.45
N GLY A 389 -9.92 13.56 -9.37
CA GLY A 389 -9.62 13.52 -10.79
C GLY A 389 -9.16 14.87 -11.34
N ALA A 390 -8.18 14.86 -12.24
CA ALA A 390 -7.64 16.04 -12.87
C ALA A 390 -8.72 16.70 -13.72
N THR A 391 -9.19 17.88 -13.31
CA THR A 391 -10.19 18.62 -14.09
C THR A 391 -9.51 19.37 -15.22
N CYS A 392 -9.84 19.00 -16.45
CA CYS A 392 -9.50 19.73 -17.65
C CYS A 392 -10.71 20.55 -18.12
N GLN A 393 -10.50 21.84 -18.36
CA GLN A 393 -11.49 22.67 -19.04
C GLN A 393 -11.12 22.75 -20.52
N PHE A 394 -11.98 22.22 -21.39
CA PHE A 394 -11.85 22.39 -22.83
C PHE A 394 -12.31 23.78 -23.28
N ALA A 395 -11.89 24.21 -24.48
CA ALA A 395 -12.26 25.50 -25.06
C ALA A 395 -13.78 25.72 -25.19
N ASN A 396 -14.55 24.63 -25.32
CA ASN A 396 -16.02 24.66 -25.37
C ASN A 396 -16.69 24.79 -23.97
N GLY A 397 -15.90 24.92 -22.90
CA GLY A 397 -16.39 25.02 -21.52
C GLY A 397 -16.80 23.69 -20.87
N VAL A 398 -16.65 22.57 -21.58
CA VAL A 398 -16.89 21.23 -21.00
C VAL A 398 -15.73 20.88 -20.07
N LEU A 399 -16.05 20.52 -18.83
CA LEU A 399 -15.09 19.98 -17.88
C LEU A 399 -15.00 18.46 -18.08
N ALA A 400 -13.87 18.00 -18.61
CA ALA A 400 -13.49 16.60 -18.48
C ALA A 400 -12.75 16.39 -17.17
N ILE A 401 -12.94 15.21 -16.60
CA ILE A 401 -12.14 14.75 -15.47
C ILE A 401 -11.33 13.57 -15.98
N ASP A 402 -10.02 13.73 -15.95
CA ASP A 402 -9.06 12.69 -16.26
C ASP A 402 -8.66 11.97 -14.96
N TYR A 403 -8.82 10.64 -14.97
CA TYR A 403 -8.47 9.77 -13.87
C TYR A 403 -7.20 8.96 -14.12
N GLU A 404 -6.60 9.04 -15.32
CA GLU A 404 -5.38 8.30 -15.64
C GLU A 404 -4.24 8.61 -14.66
N PRO A 405 -3.95 9.88 -14.28
CA PRO A 405 -2.91 10.15 -13.28
C PRO A 405 -3.20 9.52 -11.91
N LEU A 406 -4.47 9.39 -11.52
CA LEU A 406 -4.86 8.75 -10.28
C LEU A 406 -4.72 7.22 -10.36
N ILE A 407 -5.11 6.64 -11.51
CA ILE A 407 -4.97 5.22 -11.81
C ILE A 407 -3.49 4.84 -11.78
N ASP A 408 -2.62 5.60 -12.46
CA ASP A 408 -1.18 5.38 -12.48
C ASP A 408 -0.58 5.40 -11.07
N VAL A 409 -0.96 6.37 -10.23
CA VAL A 409 -0.51 6.42 -8.84
C VAL A 409 -0.92 5.17 -8.08
N ILE A 410 -2.14 4.67 -8.26
CA ILE A 410 -2.60 3.44 -7.59
C ILE A 410 -1.82 2.22 -8.09
N LEU A 411 -1.67 2.06 -9.42
CA LEU A 411 -0.98 0.93 -10.05
C LEU A 411 0.51 0.87 -9.67
N VAL A 412 1.16 2.03 -9.61
CA VAL A 412 2.59 2.12 -9.27
C VAL A 412 2.82 1.98 -7.77
N THR A 413 1.89 2.45 -6.94
CA THR A 413 2.10 2.46 -5.48
C THR A 413 1.68 1.16 -4.81
N LEU A 414 0.56 0.57 -5.21
CA LEU A 414 -0.02 -0.61 -4.55
C LEU A 414 0.28 -1.87 -5.35
N GLU A 415 0.92 -2.87 -4.72
CA GLU A 415 1.16 -4.24 -5.22
C GLU A 415 1.09 -4.37 -6.76
N ARG A 416 2.08 -3.84 -7.49
CA ARG A 416 2.07 -3.73 -8.96
C ARG A 416 1.64 -5.02 -9.64
N ASP A 417 2.19 -6.14 -9.18
CA ASP A 417 1.98 -7.47 -9.78
C ASP A 417 0.60 -8.06 -9.45
N ALA A 418 -0.17 -7.42 -8.57
CA ALA A 418 -1.55 -7.81 -8.27
C ALA A 418 -2.56 -7.29 -9.31
N TRP A 419 -2.18 -6.31 -10.17
CA TRP A 419 -3.06 -5.70 -11.16
C TRP A 419 -2.97 -6.37 -12.55
N GLU A 420 -4.07 -6.38 -13.29
CA GLU A 420 -4.22 -6.97 -14.63
C GLU A 420 -3.18 -6.41 -15.61
N GLN A 421 -2.87 -5.11 -15.51
CA GLN A 421 -1.85 -4.44 -16.32
C GLN A 421 -0.43 -5.01 -16.10
N ALA A 422 -0.19 -5.69 -14.98
CA ALA A 422 1.07 -6.35 -14.66
C ALA A 422 0.95 -7.89 -14.62
N GLY A 423 -0.17 -8.45 -15.11
CA GLY A 423 -0.42 -9.90 -15.11
C GLY A 423 -1.08 -10.45 -13.84
N GLY A 424 -1.48 -9.59 -12.91
CA GLY A 424 -2.26 -9.96 -11.74
C GLY A 424 -3.76 -10.12 -12.01
N SER A 425 -4.53 -10.43 -10.97
CA SER A 425 -5.98 -10.68 -11.07
C SER A 425 -6.85 -9.47 -10.76
N SER A 426 -6.30 -8.41 -10.17
CA SER A 426 -7.05 -7.21 -9.81
C SER A 426 -7.20 -6.26 -10.98
N ARG A 427 -8.32 -5.56 -11.09
CA ARG A 427 -8.63 -4.62 -12.15
C ARG A 427 -8.99 -3.25 -11.57
N LEU A 428 -8.51 -2.21 -12.26
CA LEU A 428 -8.76 -0.81 -11.96
C LEU A 428 -9.29 -0.13 -13.22
N ASP A 429 -10.42 0.56 -13.11
CA ASP A 429 -11.07 1.23 -14.24
C ASP A 429 -11.80 2.50 -13.77
N SER A 430 -12.09 3.42 -14.69
CA SER A 430 -12.90 4.61 -14.39
C SER A 430 -14.26 4.53 -15.08
N LEU A 431 -15.32 4.83 -14.34
CA LEU A 431 -16.68 4.87 -14.88
C LEU A 431 -17.19 6.32 -14.88
N VAL A 432 -17.23 6.89 -16.07
CA VAL A 432 -17.75 8.25 -16.33
C VAL A 432 -19.01 8.13 -17.19
N THR A 433 -20.19 8.26 -16.57
CA THR A 433 -21.47 8.22 -17.27
C THR A 433 -22.47 9.20 -16.66
N GLY A 434 -22.91 10.19 -17.45
CA GLY A 434 -23.80 11.26 -17.00
C GLY A 434 -23.22 12.03 -15.81
N HIS A 435 -23.83 11.88 -14.64
CA HIS A 435 -23.37 12.49 -13.38
C HIS A 435 -22.54 11.54 -12.51
N LEU A 436 -22.42 10.26 -12.89
CA LEU A 436 -21.62 9.29 -12.16
C LEU A 436 -20.16 9.38 -12.63
N ARG A 437 -19.26 9.60 -11.67
CA ARG A 437 -17.82 9.66 -11.91
C ARG A 437 -17.14 8.94 -10.76
N VAL A 438 -16.87 7.66 -10.96
CA VAL A 438 -16.35 6.79 -9.92
C VAL A 438 -15.18 6.00 -10.44
N LEU A 439 -14.26 5.66 -9.53
CA LEU A 439 -13.22 4.68 -9.78
C LEU A 439 -13.79 3.30 -9.42
N VAL A 440 -13.75 2.38 -10.37
CA VAL A 440 -14.18 0.99 -10.20
C VAL A 440 -12.95 0.16 -9.90
N VAL A 441 -12.92 -0.44 -8.72
CA VAL A 441 -11.77 -1.24 -8.25
C VAL A 441 -12.26 -2.65 -7.98
N GLN A 442 -11.87 -3.60 -8.82
CA GLN A 442 -12.10 -5.02 -8.60
C GLN A 442 -10.79 -5.64 -8.14
N ALA A 443 -10.58 -5.80 -6.84
CA ALA A 443 -9.30 -6.26 -6.31
C ALA A 443 -9.47 -7.32 -5.24
N LYS A 444 -8.34 -7.96 -4.88
CA LYS A 444 -8.27 -8.79 -3.69
C LYS A 444 -8.76 -7.99 -2.48
N PRO A 445 -9.57 -8.58 -1.57
CA PRO A 445 -10.12 -7.84 -0.44
C PRO A 445 -9.08 -7.12 0.42
N GLY A 446 -7.86 -7.66 0.58
CA GLY A 446 -6.76 -7.01 1.30
C GLY A 446 -6.26 -5.71 0.66
N MET A 447 -6.43 -5.53 -0.65
CA MET A 447 -6.03 -4.31 -1.36
C MET A 447 -7.04 -3.18 -1.20
N GLN A 448 -8.33 -3.47 -0.98
CA GLN A 448 -9.37 -2.44 -0.89
C GLN A 448 -9.11 -1.41 0.23
N PRO A 449 -8.74 -1.81 1.48
CA PRO A 449 -8.36 -0.85 2.50
C PRO A 449 -7.10 -0.03 2.15
N GLN A 450 -6.16 -0.59 1.38
CA GLN A 450 -4.98 0.14 0.92
C GLN A 450 -5.36 1.24 -0.08
N VAL A 451 -6.23 0.92 -1.04
CA VAL A 451 -6.79 1.89 -1.99
C VAL A 451 -7.55 2.98 -1.24
N GLU A 452 -8.43 2.62 -0.29
CA GLU A 452 -9.21 3.57 0.49
C GLU A 452 -8.31 4.53 1.30
N ARG A 453 -7.27 4.01 1.95
CA ARG A 453 -6.30 4.83 2.69
C ARG A 453 -5.52 5.77 1.78
N LEU A 454 -5.05 5.28 0.63
CA LEU A 454 -4.36 6.11 -0.36
C LEU A 454 -5.28 7.24 -0.86
N LEU A 455 -6.51 6.93 -1.25
CA LEU A 455 -7.49 7.93 -1.69
C LEU A 455 -7.80 8.94 -0.59
N THR A 456 -7.98 8.49 0.66
CA THR A 456 -8.22 9.37 1.80
C THR A 456 -7.04 10.29 2.08
N GLY A 457 -5.82 9.76 2.02
CA GLY A 457 -4.60 10.54 2.12
C GLY A 457 -4.53 11.58 1.00
N LEU A 458 -4.77 11.21 -0.26
CA LEU A 458 -4.73 12.18 -1.37
C LEU A 458 -5.74 13.31 -1.18
N ARG A 459 -6.93 13.02 -0.61
CA ARG A 459 -7.94 14.05 -0.31
C ARG A 459 -7.48 15.05 0.76
N SER A 460 -6.72 14.62 1.77
CA SER A 460 -6.23 15.54 2.82
C SER A 460 -5.13 16.47 2.33
N MET A 461 -4.47 16.14 1.22
CA MET A 461 -3.36 16.90 0.64
C MET A 461 -3.79 17.92 -0.42
N ARG A 462 -5.08 17.98 -0.72
CA ARG A 462 -5.60 18.86 -1.76
C ARG A 462 -5.57 20.32 -1.30
N HIS A 463 -4.83 21.16 -2.03
CA HIS A 463 -4.79 22.61 -1.79
C HIS A 463 -5.85 23.34 -2.62
N PRO A 464 -6.86 24.00 -2.00
CA PRO A 464 -7.92 24.70 -2.73
C PRO A 464 -7.43 25.89 -3.57
N SER A 465 -6.25 26.41 -3.24
CA SER A 465 -5.67 27.63 -3.82
C SER A 465 -4.83 27.39 -5.07
N LEU A 466 -4.54 26.13 -5.43
CA LEU A 466 -3.82 25.82 -6.66
C LEU A 466 -4.80 25.82 -7.84
N VAL A 467 -4.75 26.89 -8.64
CA VAL A 467 -5.62 27.09 -9.82
C VAL A 467 -5.22 26.13 -10.94
N TYR A 468 -6.22 25.61 -11.65
CA TYR A 468 -6.06 24.65 -12.73
C TYR A 468 -5.57 25.33 -14.02
N PRO A 469 -4.53 24.79 -14.69
CA PRO A 469 -4.19 25.22 -16.03
C PRO A 469 -5.30 24.80 -17.02
N LEU A 470 -5.49 25.61 -18.08
CA LEU A 470 -6.28 25.20 -19.25
C LEU A 470 -5.55 24.05 -19.94
N CYS A 471 -6.29 23.01 -20.36
CA CYS A 471 -5.67 21.89 -21.06
C CYS A 471 -5.32 22.29 -22.50
N ALA A 472 -4.12 21.90 -22.95
CA ALA A 472 -3.70 22.11 -24.33
C ALA A 472 -4.55 21.22 -25.25
N GLU A 473 -5.06 21.81 -26.35
CA GLU A 473 -5.85 21.09 -27.37
C GLU A 473 -5.02 20.08 -28.18
#